data_AF-A0A6N7XHX9-F1
#
_entry.id   AF-A0A6N7XHX9-F1
#
_cell.length_a   1.000
_cell.length_b   1.000
_cell.length_c   1.000
_cell.angle_alpha   90.00
_cell.angle_beta   90.00
_cell.angle_gamma   90.00
#
_symmetry.space_group_name_H-M   'P 1'
#
loop_
_entity.id
_entity.type
_entity.pdbx_description
1 polymer ?
#
loop_
_entity_poly.entity_id
_entity_poly.type
_entity_poly.pdbx_seq_one_letter_code
_entity_poly.pdbx_strand_id
1 'polypeptide(L)'
;MNERNIVIVNGNLCDASEYDALINSQEAYAYEVIRVIEGKPLFLEDHLERLKNTLAGIGMQCDFTAESLRADFGRLCTANGVSSDNVKIIIWEDTVCMMFTGATYPSEEMYRDGVGVGVLAAVRENPQVKISNFWLREFANRMIAENGFFEVMLANRKDCITEGSRSNMFFIKDGVVVTSPAEGVLLGITRKRIISVCEESRVPIEYREIPRKDLGDFDAAFISGTSPNVLPIRFVKDEDRMIEYDVNDGTLRRVMALYDSEIAGYLGC
;
A
#
# COMPACT_ATOMS: atom_id res chain seq x y z
N MET A 1 -21.00 14.02 -9.85
CA MET A 1 -20.05 12.90 -9.68
C MET A 1 -20.59 11.79 -10.54
N ASN A 2 -19.89 11.39 -11.60
CA ASN A 2 -20.26 10.16 -12.30
C ASN A 2 -19.99 9.02 -11.31
N GLU A 3 -21.07 8.45 -10.79
CA GLU A 3 -20.97 7.32 -9.88
C GLU A 3 -20.32 6.16 -10.65
N ARG A 4 -19.14 5.73 -10.20
CA ARG A 4 -18.40 4.59 -10.75
C ARG A 4 -19.13 3.32 -10.32
N ASN A 5 -20.33 3.10 -10.88
CA ASN A 5 -21.27 2.08 -10.43
C ASN A 5 -21.07 0.74 -11.13
N ILE A 6 -20.12 0.60 -12.06
CA ILE A 6 -19.91 -0.68 -12.73
C ILE A 6 -18.72 -1.40 -12.12
N VAL A 7 -18.96 -2.63 -11.68
CA VAL A 7 -17.97 -3.58 -11.18
C VAL A 7 -17.87 -4.78 -12.11
N ILE A 8 -16.77 -5.54 -12.03
CA ILE A 8 -16.69 -6.85 -12.66
C ILE A 8 -16.82 -7.91 -11.57
N VAL A 9 -17.84 -8.76 -11.65
CA VAL A 9 -18.02 -9.91 -10.75
C VAL A 9 -17.97 -11.21 -11.53
N ASN A 10 -17.03 -12.10 -11.17
CA ASN A 10 -16.80 -13.38 -11.84
C ASN A 10 -16.73 -13.24 -13.38
N GLY A 11 -16.09 -12.17 -13.84
CA GLY A 11 -15.91 -11.85 -15.26
C GLY A 11 -17.09 -11.13 -15.94
N ASN A 12 -18.19 -10.83 -15.25
CA ASN A 12 -19.36 -10.13 -15.79
C ASN A 12 -19.42 -8.69 -15.30
N LEU A 13 -19.86 -7.75 -16.15
CA LEU A 13 -20.13 -6.37 -15.73
C LEU A 13 -21.46 -6.33 -14.99
N CYS A 14 -21.45 -5.77 -13.78
CA CYS A 14 -22.60 -5.68 -12.88
C CYS A 14 -22.70 -4.27 -12.30
N ASP A 15 -23.88 -3.91 -11.80
CA ASP A 15 -24.04 -2.72 -10.97
C ASP A 15 -23.46 -2.98 -9.57
N ALA A 16 -22.71 -2.01 -9.03
CA ALA A 16 -22.06 -2.10 -7.74
C ALA A 16 -23.06 -2.32 -6.59
N SER A 17 -24.26 -1.75 -6.71
CA SER A 17 -25.32 -1.86 -5.70
C SER A 17 -25.81 -3.29 -5.49
N GLU A 18 -25.67 -4.17 -6.49
CA GLU A 18 -25.97 -5.60 -6.38
C GLU A 18 -24.99 -6.33 -5.45
N TYR A 19 -23.81 -5.74 -5.19
CA TYR A 19 -22.72 -6.33 -4.41
C TYR A 19 -22.30 -5.48 -3.20
N ASP A 20 -23.14 -4.53 -2.77
CA ASP A 20 -22.85 -3.64 -1.63
C ASP A 20 -22.52 -4.40 -0.34
N ALA A 21 -23.19 -5.54 -0.10
CA ALA A 21 -22.93 -6.38 1.07
C ALA A 21 -21.51 -6.94 1.09
N LEU A 22 -20.98 -7.35 -0.07
CA LEU A 22 -19.59 -7.81 -0.21
C LEU A 22 -18.61 -6.65 -0.10
N ILE A 23 -18.88 -5.56 -0.83
CA ILE A 23 -18.00 -4.38 -0.90
C ILE A 23 -17.80 -3.76 0.49
N ASN A 24 -18.88 -3.69 1.28
CA ASN A 24 -18.90 -3.12 2.62
C ASN A 24 -18.83 -4.17 3.73
N SER A 25 -18.47 -5.42 3.40
CA SER A 25 -18.41 -6.51 4.37
C SER A 25 -17.41 -6.22 5.49
N GLN A 26 -17.82 -6.55 6.72
CA GLN A 26 -16.93 -6.57 7.89
C GLN A 26 -16.21 -7.91 8.03
N GLU A 27 -16.58 -8.90 7.23
CA GLU A 27 -15.92 -10.20 7.20
C GLU A 27 -14.55 -10.12 6.52
N ALA A 28 -13.71 -11.09 6.89
CA ALA A 28 -12.39 -11.23 6.30
C ALA A 28 -12.50 -11.74 4.85
N TYR A 29 -11.88 -11.01 3.92
CA TYR A 29 -11.78 -11.39 2.51
C TYR A 29 -10.35 -11.16 2.02
N ALA A 30 -9.90 -11.95 1.05
CA ALA A 30 -8.66 -11.68 0.34
C ALA A 30 -8.86 -10.49 -0.59
N TYR A 31 -7.85 -9.64 -0.71
CA TYR A 31 -7.95 -8.52 -1.64
C TYR A 31 -6.61 -8.08 -2.19
N GLU A 32 -6.68 -7.40 -3.32
CA GLU A 32 -5.54 -6.74 -3.95
C GLU A 32 -5.93 -5.31 -4.36
N VAL A 33 -4.97 -4.39 -4.39
CA VAL A 33 -5.18 -3.01 -4.85
C VAL A 33 -4.06 -2.63 -5.80
N ILE A 34 -4.44 -2.37 -7.05
CA ILE A 34 -3.52 -2.15 -8.17
C ILE A 34 -3.78 -0.75 -8.73
N ARG A 35 -2.73 0.05 -8.90
CA ARG A 35 -2.84 1.36 -9.53
C ARG A 35 -2.93 1.18 -11.04
N VAL A 36 -3.90 1.84 -11.66
CA VAL A 36 -4.04 1.93 -13.12
C VAL A 36 -3.69 3.35 -13.53
N ILE A 37 -2.83 3.48 -14.54
CA ILE A 37 -2.44 4.75 -15.13
C ILE A 37 -2.66 4.64 -16.63
N GLU A 38 -3.55 5.46 -17.19
CA GLU A 38 -3.88 5.46 -18.62
C GLU A 38 -4.28 4.06 -19.15
N GLY A 39 -5.06 3.32 -18.35
CA GLY A 39 -5.52 1.96 -18.65
C GLY A 39 -4.47 0.87 -18.41
N LYS A 40 -3.26 1.21 -17.98
CA LYS A 40 -2.18 0.25 -17.70
C LYS A 40 -2.12 -0.07 -16.20
N PRO A 41 -2.36 -1.33 -15.78
CA PRO A 41 -2.17 -1.74 -14.39
C PRO A 41 -0.66 -1.83 -14.08
N LEU A 42 -0.23 -1.11 -13.06
CA LEU A 42 1.17 -1.01 -12.64
C LEU A 42 1.59 -2.29 -11.88
N PHE A 43 2.74 -2.86 -12.24
CA PHE A 43 3.32 -4.07 -11.63
C PHE A 43 2.32 -5.25 -11.53
N LEU A 44 1.52 -5.47 -12.57
CA LEU A 44 0.42 -6.46 -12.54
C LEU A 44 0.90 -7.87 -12.18
N GLU A 45 2.05 -8.28 -12.73
CA GLU A 45 2.65 -9.59 -12.50
C GLU A 45 2.95 -9.82 -11.01
N ASP A 46 3.54 -8.81 -10.35
CA ASP A 46 3.87 -8.84 -8.92
C ASP A 46 2.60 -8.89 -8.05
N HIS A 47 1.58 -8.11 -8.41
CA HIS A 47 0.29 -8.14 -7.72
C HIS A 47 -0.44 -9.48 -7.89
N LEU A 48 -0.41 -10.07 -9.08
CA LEU A 48 -1.00 -11.39 -9.34
C LEU A 48 -0.29 -12.49 -8.57
N GLU A 49 1.05 -12.45 -8.52
CA GLU A 49 1.85 -13.39 -7.72
C GLU A 49 1.46 -13.30 -6.23
N ARG A 50 1.36 -12.08 -5.68
CA ARG A 50 0.97 -11.90 -4.27
C ARG A 50 -0.47 -12.34 -4.01
N LEU A 51 -1.39 -12.09 -4.94
CA LEU A 51 -2.76 -12.55 -4.81
C LEU A 51 -2.82 -14.08 -4.76
N LYS A 52 -2.10 -14.76 -5.66
CA LYS A 52 -1.97 -16.24 -5.65
C LYS A 52 -1.39 -16.75 -4.33
N ASN A 53 -0.33 -16.12 -3.81
CA ASN A 53 0.26 -16.47 -2.52
C ASN A 53 -0.71 -16.25 -1.36
N THR A 54 -1.48 -15.15 -1.38
CA THR A 54 -2.52 -14.86 -0.38
C THR A 54 -3.58 -15.95 -0.37
N LEU A 55 -4.11 -16.31 -1.55
CA LEU A 55 -5.13 -17.34 -1.68
C LEU A 55 -4.63 -18.72 -1.25
N ALA A 56 -3.43 -19.11 -1.70
CA ALA A 56 -2.81 -20.37 -1.29
C ALA A 56 -2.62 -20.43 0.23
N GLY A 57 -2.22 -19.31 0.85
CA GLY A 57 -2.06 -19.19 2.30
C GLY A 57 -3.35 -19.32 3.11
N ILE A 58 -4.52 -19.17 2.49
CA ILE A 58 -5.83 -19.40 3.10
C ILE A 58 -6.56 -20.63 2.55
N GLY A 59 -5.86 -21.50 1.79
CA GLY A 59 -6.44 -22.72 1.23
C GLY A 59 -7.36 -22.52 0.03
N MET A 60 -7.27 -21.37 -0.63
CA MET A 60 -8.02 -21.03 -1.85
C MET A 60 -7.10 -21.02 -3.08
N GLN A 61 -7.69 -21.11 -4.26
CA GLN A 61 -6.99 -20.98 -5.54
C GLN A 61 -7.76 -20.06 -6.48
N CYS A 62 -7.06 -19.47 -7.46
CA CYS A 62 -7.70 -18.72 -8.53
C CYS A 62 -7.08 -19.09 -9.87
N ASP A 63 -7.92 -19.13 -10.92
CA ASP A 63 -7.52 -19.49 -12.28
C ASP A 63 -7.12 -18.27 -13.14
N PHE A 64 -6.99 -17.08 -12.55
CA PHE A 64 -6.63 -15.88 -13.31
C PHE A 64 -5.20 -15.91 -13.85
N THR A 65 -5.06 -15.43 -15.08
CA THR A 65 -3.79 -15.11 -15.69
C THR A 65 -3.61 -13.58 -15.76
N ALA A 66 -2.38 -13.14 -16.02
CA ALA A 66 -2.13 -11.70 -16.21
C ALA A 66 -2.93 -11.17 -17.42
N GLU A 67 -3.07 -11.98 -18.47
CA GLU A 67 -3.84 -11.64 -19.67
C GLU A 67 -5.34 -11.49 -19.37
N SER A 68 -5.94 -12.43 -18.63
CA SER A 68 -7.36 -12.34 -18.27
C SER A 68 -7.62 -11.10 -17.40
N LEU A 69 -6.75 -10.82 -16.42
CA LEU A 69 -6.87 -9.61 -15.62
C LEU A 69 -6.70 -8.34 -16.46
N ARG A 70 -5.70 -8.27 -17.36
CA ARG A 70 -5.53 -7.09 -18.26
C ARG A 70 -6.78 -6.82 -19.09
N ALA A 71 -7.43 -7.87 -19.60
CA ALA A 71 -8.69 -7.73 -20.31
C ALA A 71 -9.78 -7.12 -19.39
N ASP A 72 -9.87 -7.58 -18.14
CA ASP A 72 -10.84 -7.09 -17.16
C ASP A 72 -10.59 -5.64 -16.75
N PHE A 73 -9.32 -5.26 -16.57
CA PHE A 73 -8.94 -3.86 -16.38
C PHE A 73 -9.44 -2.97 -17.53
N GLY A 74 -9.23 -3.38 -18.78
CA GLY A 74 -9.70 -2.64 -19.95
C GLY A 74 -11.23 -2.53 -20.03
N ARG A 75 -11.94 -3.61 -19.73
CA ARG A 75 -13.42 -3.63 -19.66
C ARG A 75 -13.94 -2.70 -18.56
N LEU A 76 -13.36 -2.76 -17.37
CA LEU A 76 -13.73 -1.92 -16.23
C LEU A 76 -13.48 -0.43 -16.51
N CYS A 77 -12.33 -0.10 -17.12
CA CYS A 77 -12.00 1.26 -17.56
C CYS A 77 -13.02 1.79 -18.56
N THR A 78 -13.35 0.99 -19.57
CA THR A 78 -14.31 1.35 -20.63
C THR A 78 -15.71 1.59 -20.05
N ALA A 79 -16.19 0.67 -19.20
CA ALA A 79 -17.53 0.73 -18.63
C ALA A 79 -17.73 1.95 -17.70
N ASN A 80 -16.68 2.36 -16.98
CA ASN A 80 -16.75 3.50 -16.07
C ASN A 80 -16.27 4.83 -16.69
N GLY A 81 -15.69 4.82 -17.90
CA GLY A 81 -15.07 6.00 -18.50
C GLY A 81 -13.87 6.53 -17.71
N VAL A 82 -13.13 5.66 -17.04
CA VAL A 82 -11.99 5.98 -16.16
C VAL A 82 -10.74 5.30 -16.70
N SER A 83 -9.66 6.05 -16.87
CA SER A 83 -8.37 5.50 -17.31
C SER A 83 -7.30 5.47 -16.21
N SER A 84 -7.47 6.24 -15.14
CA SER A 84 -6.51 6.31 -14.04
C SER A 84 -7.21 6.36 -12.68
N ASP A 85 -7.00 5.34 -11.87
CA ASP A 85 -7.44 5.18 -10.48
C ASP A 85 -6.81 3.89 -9.92
N ASN A 86 -7.01 3.59 -8.64
CA ASN A 86 -6.77 2.24 -8.14
C ASN A 86 -7.98 1.34 -8.38
N VAL A 87 -7.70 0.09 -8.74
CA VAL A 87 -8.69 -0.99 -8.80
C VAL A 87 -8.44 -1.91 -7.61
N LYS A 88 -9.50 -2.20 -6.87
CA LYS A 88 -9.51 -3.22 -5.82
C LYS A 88 -10.12 -4.50 -6.36
N ILE A 89 -9.45 -5.61 -6.10
CA ILE A 89 -9.95 -6.96 -6.34
C ILE A 89 -10.30 -7.54 -4.98
N ILE A 90 -11.55 -7.96 -4.77
CA ILE A 90 -12.03 -8.65 -3.56
C ILE A 90 -12.29 -10.10 -3.95
N ILE A 91 -11.81 -11.03 -3.13
CA ILE A 91 -12.10 -12.46 -3.25
C ILE A 91 -12.68 -12.94 -1.93
N TRP A 92 -13.92 -13.40 -1.99
CA TRP A 92 -14.66 -13.96 -0.86
C TRP A 92 -15.44 -15.17 -1.35
N GLU A 93 -15.16 -16.33 -0.75
CA GLU A 93 -15.63 -17.63 -1.25
C GLU A 93 -15.34 -17.78 -2.76
N ASP A 94 -16.36 -18.08 -3.57
CA ASP A 94 -16.24 -18.25 -5.02
C ASP A 94 -16.50 -16.94 -5.80
N THR A 95 -16.55 -15.80 -5.10
CA THR A 95 -16.83 -14.49 -5.71
C THR A 95 -15.56 -13.65 -5.85
N VAL A 96 -15.30 -13.19 -7.06
CA VAL A 96 -14.23 -12.24 -7.38
C VAL A 96 -14.85 -10.97 -7.92
N CYS A 97 -14.66 -9.87 -7.19
CA CYS A 97 -15.19 -8.55 -7.52
C CYS A 97 -14.06 -7.56 -7.79
N MET A 98 -14.04 -6.94 -8.96
CA MET A 98 -13.11 -5.87 -9.33
C MET A 98 -13.85 -4.54 -9.43
N MET A 99 -13.33 -3.52 -8.75
CA MET A 99 -13.96 -2.21 -8.68
C MET A 99 -12.94 -1.07 -8.59
N PHE A 100 -13.28 0.09 -9.13
CA PHE A 100 -12.51 1.31 -8.87
C PHE A 100 -12.71 1.78 -7.42
N THR A 101 -11.66 2.28 -6.79
CA THR A 101 -11.73 2.69 -5.38
C THR A 101 -12.10 4.15 -5.19
N GLY A 102 -12.01 4.99 -6.22
CA GLY A 102 -12.08 6.44 -6.02
C GLY A 102 -10.89 6.97 -5.25
N ALA A 103 -9.68 6.47 -5.56
CA ALA A 103 -8.48 6.79 -4.80
C ALA A 103 -8.20 8.30 -4.81
N THR A 104 -7.84 8.81 -3.63
CA THR A 104 -7.21 10.11 -3.49
C THR A 104 -5.70 9.89 -3.36
N TYR A 105 -4.93 10.59 -4.19
CA TYR A 105 -3.46 10.53 -4.17
C TYR A 105 -2.90 11.70 -3.34
N PRO A 106 -1.70 11.56 -2.75
CA PRO A 106 -1.06 12.69 -2.07
C PRO A 106 -0.86 13.88 -3.02
N SER A 107 -0.92 15.10 -2.47
CA SER A 107 -0.63 16.32 -3.24
C SER A 107 0.87 16.52 -3.41
N GLU A 108 1.27 17.36 -4.37
CA GLU A 108 2.66 17.80 -4.53
C GLU A 108 3.26 18.39 -3.24
N GLU A 109 2.42 19.08 -2.44
CA GLU A 109 2.84 19.61 -1.15
C GLU A 109 3.16 18.51 -0.14
N MET A 110 2.39 17.41 -0.14
CA MET A 110 2.68 16.26 0.71
C MET A 110 3.99 15.57 0.30
N TYR A 111 4.31 15.51 -0.99
CA TYR A 111 5.60 14.98 -1.46
C TYR A 111 6.78 15.92 -1.15
N ARG A 112 6.55 17.24 -1.21
CA ARG A 112 7.57 18.25 -0.92
C ARG A 112 7.84 18.36 0.58
N ASP A 113 6.80 18.54 1.37
CA ASP A 113 6.88 18.95 2.78
C ASP A 113 6.74 17.77 3.75
N GLY A 114 6.35 16.59 3.25
CA GLY A 114 6.10 15.38 4.02
C GLY A 114 4.80 15.41 4.83
N VAL A 115 4.40 14.24 5.31
CA VAL A 115 3.15 14.04 6.06
C VAL A 115 3.39 13.75 7.55
N GLY A 116 2.37 14.01 8.36
CA GLY A 116 2.34 13.62 9.77
C GLY A 116 1.82 12.20 9.95
N VAL A 117 2.46 11.41 10.82
CA VAL A 117 2.11 10.02 11.09
C VAL A 117 1.96 9.78 12.59
N GLY A 118 0.96 8.98 13.00
CA GLY A 118 0.79 8.55 14.39
C GLY A 118 1.36 7.16 14.68
N VAL A 119 1.30 6.72 15.93
CA VAL A 119 1.67 5.34 16.33
C VAL A 119 0.45 4.64 16.94
N LEU A 120 0.14 3.44 16.43
CA LEU A 120 -0.95 2.59 16.89
C LEU A 120 -0.38 1.25 17.36
N ALA A 121 -0.63 0.89 18.62
CA ALA A 121 -0.31 -0.45 19.14
C ALA A 121 -1.28 -1.48 18.55
N ALA A 122 -0.84 -2.23 17.55
CA ALA A 122 -1.62 -3.27 16.90
C ALA A 122 -0.73 -4.27 16.16
N VAL A 123 -1.25 -5.50 15.97
CA VAL A 123 -0.53 -6.59 15.30
C VAL A 123 -1.36 -7.08 14.12
N ARG A 124 -0.68 -7.29 12.99
CA ARG A 124 -1.20 -8.11 11.90
C ARG A 124 -0.80 -9.57 12.15
N GLU A 125 -1.77 -10.42 12.46
CA GLU A 125 -1.52 -11.80 12.90
C GLU A 125 -0.85 -12.67 11.81
N ASN A 126 -1.28 -12.54 10.55
CA ASN A 126 -0.62 -13.20 9.40
C ASN A 126 -0.24 -12.16 8.35
N PRO A 127 0.96 -11.57 8.45
CA PRO A 127 1.34 -10.47 7.56
C PRO A 127 1.60 -10.90 6.12
N GLN A 128 1.85 -12.18 5.87
CA GLN A 128 2.15 -12.69 4.52
C GLN A 128 0.92 -12.76 3.60
N VAL A 129 -0.29 -12.74 4.17
CA VAL A 129 -1.55 -12.80 3.42
C VAL A 129 -2.25 -11.44 3.43
N LYS A 130 -2.72 -10.98 2.27
CA LYS A 130 -3.43 -9.71 2.15
C LYS A 130 -4.93 -9.88 2.38
N ILE A 131 -5.28 -10.11 3.65
CA ILE A 131 -6.67 -10.27 4.11
C ILE A 131 -7.19 -8.96 4.72
N SER A 132 -8.46 -8.65 4.52
CA SER A 132 -9.11 -7.51 5.14
C SER A 132 -9.12 -7.68 6.67
N ASN A 133 -8.86 -6.60 7.39
CA ASN A 133 -8.96 -6.55 8.84
C ASN A 133 -9.78 -5.31 9.19
N PHE A 134 -11.09 -5.51 9.31
CA PHE A 134 -12.06 -4.44 9.53
C PHE A 134 -11.73 -3.66 10.81
N TRP A 135 -11.50 -4.35 11.93
CA TRP A 135 -11.24 -3.70 13.22
C TRP A 135 -9.95 -2.89 13.22
N LEU A 136 -8.85 -3.45 12.71
CA LEU A 136 -7.60 -2.70 12.57
C LEU A 136 -7.78 -1.46 11.69
N ARG A 137 -8.53 -1.60 10.60
CA ARG A 137 -8.84 -0.51 9.67
C ARG A 137 -9.62 0.60 10.37
N GLU A 138 -10.66 0.25 11.13
CA GLU A 138 -11.49 1.22 11.86
C GLU A 138 -10.70 1.95 12.95
N PHE A 139 -9.91 1.23 13.75
CA PHE A 139 -9.08 1.86 14.77
C PHE A 139 -8.05 2.82 14.18
N ALA A 140 -7.39 2.42 13.09
CA ALA A 140 -6.46 3.29 12.38
C ALA A 140 -7.18 4.52 11.79
N ASN A 141 -8.32 4.33 11.12
CA ASN A 141 -9.10 5.43 10.52
C ASN A 141 -9.53 6.46 11.56
N ARG A 142 -10.02 6.00 12.71
CA ARG A 142 -10.41 6.88 13.80
C ARG A 142 -9.23 7.70 14.30
N MET A 143 -8.09 7.06 14.56
CA MET A 143 -6.88 7.75 15.02
C MET A 143 -6.38 8.78 13.99
N ILE A 144 -6.37 8.41 12.70
CA ILE A 144 -6.02 9.30 11.59
C ILE A 144 -6.93 10.53 11.58
N ALA A 145 -8.24 10.33 11.62
CA ALA A 145 -9.23 11.40 11.54
C ALA A 145 -9.20 12.34 12.76
N GLU A 146 -9.12 11.79 13.97
CA GLU A 146 -9.14 12.57 15.21
C GLU A 146 -7.90 13.46 15.39
N ASN A 147 -6.75 13.04 14.83
CA ASN A 147 -5.48 13.73 15.01
C ASN A 147 -4.99 14.45 13.73
N GLY A 148 -5.70 14.31 12.61
CA GLY A 148 -5.29 14.88 11.33
C GLY A 148 -4.00 14.27 10.77
N PHE A 149 -3.70 13.01 11.10
CA PHE A 149 -2.56 12.30 10.51
C PHE A 149 -2.88 11.87 9.08
N PHE A 150 -1.86 11.59 8.30
CA PHE A 150 -2.03 10.93 7.00
C PHE A 150 -2.13 9.41 7.15
N GLU A 151 -1.36 8.84 8.08
CA GLU A 151 -1.28 7.40 8.32
C GLU A 151 -0.89 7.15 9.79
N VAL A 152 -0.99 5.89 10.22
CA VAL A 152 -0.45 5.41 11.50
C VAL A 152 0.51 4.25 11.29
N MET A 153 1.64 4.27 12.00
CA MET A 153 2.58 3.15 12.13
C MET A 153 2.02 2.14 13.12
N LEU A 154 2.24 0.86 12.87
CA LEU A 154 1.84 -0.22 13.76
C LEU A 154 3.04 -0.62 14.63
N ALA A 155 2.83 -0.62 15.95
CA ALA A 155 3.77 -1.15 16.93
C ALA A 155 3.29 -2.53 17.42
N ASN A 156 4.14 -3.54 17.28
CA ASN A 156 3.82 -4.92 17.66
C ASN A 156 3.94 -5.16 19.18
N ARG A 157 3.71 -6.41 19.64
CA ARG A 157 3.77 -6.76 21.08
C ARG A 157 5.16 -6.63 21.71
N LYS A 158 6.23 -6.53 20.92
CA LYS A 158 7.59 -6.27 21.38
C LYS A 158 7.93 -4.76 21.38
N ASP A 159 6.94 -3.91 21.10
CA ASP A 159 7.11 -2.47 20.92
C ASP A 159 8.08 -2.11 19.78
N CYS A 160 8.09 -2.94 18.73
CA CYS A 160 8.80 -2.65 17.49
C CYS A 160 7.82 -2.20 16.41
N ILE A 161 8.23 -1.19 15.64
CA ILE A 161 7.53 -0.71 14.45
C ILE A 161 7.65 -1.75 13.34
N THR A 162 6.52 -2.09 12.72
CA THR A 162 6.46 -3.05 11.63
C THR A 162 6.15 -2.37 10.30
N GLU A 163 4.90 -1.98 10.11
CA GLU A 163 4.37 -1.37 8.89
C GLU A 163 3.36 -0.27 9.27
N GLY A 164 2.73 0.38 8.29
CA GLY A 164 1.60 1.27 8.52
C GLY A 164 0.25 0.55 8.42
N SER A 165 -0.85 1.26 8.64
CA SER A 165 -2.19 0.66 8.50
C SER A 165 -2.54 0.28 7.04
N ARG A 166 -1.94 0.96 6.04
CA ARG A 166 -2.09 0.69 4.60
C ARG A 166 -0.76 0.70 3.84
N SER A 167 0.35 0.92 4.52
CA SER A 167 1.66 1.17 3.92
C SER A 167 2.74 0.29 4.55
N ASN A 168 3.91 0.22 3.93
CA ASN A 168 5.14 -0.21 4.62
C ASN A 168 5.92 1.02 5.13
N MET A 169 6.75 0.81 6.15
CA MET A 169 7.57 1.85 6.77
C MET A 169 9.03 1.73 6.35
N PHE A 170 9.66 2.87 6.12
CA PHE A 170 11.07 2.99 5.86
C PHE A 170 11.64 4.17 6.63
N PHE A 171 12.87 4.00 7.08
CA PHE A 171 13.67 5.01 7.76
C PHE A 171 15.03 5.10 7.11
N ILE A 172 15.76 6.17 7.39
CA ILE A 172 17.11 6.38 6.88
C ILE A 172 18.01 6.75 8.05
N LYS A 173 19.15 6.08 8.15
CA LYS A 173 20.20 6.41 9.09
C LYS A 173 21.55 6.42 8.40
N ASP A 174 22.26 7.54 8.48
CA ASP A 174 23.60 7.71 7.90
C ASP A 174 23.66 7.28 6.42
N GLY A 175 22.60 7.62 5.67
CA GLY A 175 22.44 7.28 4.26
C GLY A 175 22.01 5.84 3.95
N VAL A 176 21.80 4.99 4.97
CA VAL A 176 21.30 3.60 4.84
C VAL A 176 19.79 3.58 5.00
N VAL A 177 19.09 2.97 4.03
CA VAL A 177 17.64 2.72 4.12
C VAL A 177 17.39 1.55 5.08
N VAL A 178 16.48 1.72 6.04
CA VAL A 178 16.13 0.71 7.04
C VAL A 178 14.64 0.41 6.93
N THR A 179 14.28 -0.87 6.87
CA THR A 179 12.87 -1.33 6.89
C THR A 179 12.73 -2.62 7.67
N SER A 180 11.52 -2.91 8.15
CA SER A 180 11.31 -4.11 8.96
C SER A 180 11.51 -5.40 8.14
N PRO A 181 11.98 -6.50 8.78
CA PRO A 181 12.12 -7.80 8.14
C PRO A 181 10.82 -8.31 7.54
N ALA A 182 10.93 -9.10 6.48
CA ALA A 182 9.82 -9.60 5.68
C ALA A 182 8.77 -10.37 6.51
N GLU A 183 9.21 -11.05 7.56
CA GLU A 183 8.39 -11.89 8.42
C GLU A 183 7.34 -11.10 9.22
N GLY A 184 7.62 -9.83 9.50
CA GLY A 184 6.79 -8.97 10.37
C GLY A 184 5.83 -8.04 9.63
N VAL A 185 5.83 -8.02 8.30
CA VAL A 185 5.11 -7.02 7.49
C VAL A 185 4.48 -7.63 6.25
N LEU A 186 3.48 -6.95 5.70
CA LEU A 186 2.98 -7.30 4.37
C LEU A 186 4.08 -7.05 3.35
N LEU A 187 4.29 -8.03 2.47
CA LEU A 187 5.19 -7.90 1.32
C LEU A 187 4.55 -6.97 0.27
N GLY A 188 4.61 -5.67 0.54
CA GLY A 188 4.15 -4.60 -0.35
C GLY A 188 4.80 -4.69 -1.73
N ILE A 189 4.03 -4.50 -2.81
CA ILE A 189 4.62 -4.45 -4.16
C ILE A 189 5.48 -3.20 -4.31
N THR A 190 5.01 -2.04 -3.85
CA THR A 190 5.82 -0.82 -3.77
C THR A 190 7.09 -1.04 -2.96
N ARG A 191 7.01 -1.70 -1.79
CA ARG A 191 8.18 -2.10 -1.00
C ARG A 191 9.14 -2.99 -1.79
N LYS A 192 8.63 -4.03 -2.48
CA LYS A 192 9.43 -4.93 -3.34
C LYS A 192 10.20 -4.12 -4.39
N ARG A 193 9.53 -3.25 -5.12
CA ARG A 193 10.16 -2.40 -6.15
C ARG A 193 11.18 -1.41 -5.55
N ILE A 194 10.88 -0.77 -4.41
CA ILE A 194 11.81 0.13 -3.70
C ILE A 194 13.10 -0.62 -3.31
N ILE A 195 12.97 -1.82 -2.75
CA ILE A 195 14.11 -2.67 -2.42
C ILE A 195 14.95 -2.96 -3.68
N SER A 196 14.31 -3.41 -4.77
CA SER A 196 15.00 -3.71 -6.02
C SER A 196 15.76 -2.50 -6.57
N VAL A 197 15.14 -1.32 -6.64
CA VAL A 197 15.84 -0.12 -7.14
C VAL A 197 16.97 0.33 -6.22
N CYS A 198 16.84 0.14 -4.91
CA CYS A 198 17.92 0.40 -3.96
C CYS A 198 19.11 -0.53 -4.22
N GLU A 199 18.88 -1.83 -4.37
CA GLU A 199 19.91 -2.84 -4.64
C GLU A 199 20.61 -2.58 -5.99
N GLU A 200 19.84 -2.38 -7.06
CA GLU A 200 20.36 -2.10 -8.40
C GLU A 200 21.18 -0.80 -8.46
N SER A 201 20.75 0.22 -7.72
CA SER A 201 21.39 1.53 -7.67
C SER A 201 22.45 1.65 -6.57
N ARG A 202 22.75 0.57 -5.85
CA ARG A 202 23.71 0.55 -4.73
C ARG A 202 23.39 1.60 -3.65
N VAL A 203 22.11 1.82 -3.38
CA VAL A 203 21.64 2.48 -2.15
C VAL A 203 21.72 1.43 -1.04
N PRO A 204 22.50 1.63 0.04
CA PRO A 204 22.56 0.67 1.13
C PRO A 204 21.17 0.47 1.76
N ILE A 205 20.78 -0.78 1.97
CA ILE A 205 19.51 -1.14 2.61
C ILE A 205 19.74 -2.23 3.67
N GLU A 206 19.13 -2.06 4.83
CA GLU A 206 19.19 -2.97 5.97
C GLU A 206 17.78 -3.40 6.40
N TYR A 207 17.66 -4.68 6.75
CA TYR A 207 16.45 -5.23 7.36
C TYR A 207 16.68 -5.38 8.86
N ARG A 208 15.98 -4.59 9.65
CA ARG A 208 16.23 -4.50 11.10
C ARG A 208 14.91 -4.39 11.87
N GLU A 209 14.80 -5.04 13.03
CA GLU A 209 13.72 -4.71 13.98
C GLU A 209 13.90 -3.25 14.44
N ILE A 210 12.81 -2.49 14.51
CA ILE A 210 12.84 -1.04 14.79
C ILE A 210 12.12 -0.79 16.12
N PRO A 211 12.81 -0.75 17.26
CA PRO A 211 12.17 -0.41 18.53
C PRO A 211 11.56 0.99 18.47
N ARG A 212 10.31 1.15 18.95
CA ARG A 212 9.57 2.43 18.95
C ARG A 212 10.33 3.55 19.66
N LYS A 213 11.08 3.21 20.71
CA LYS A 213 11.95 4.14 21.43
C LYS A 213 13.03 4.77 20.55
N ASP A 214 13.55 4.03 19.56
CA ASP A 214 14.67 4.42 18.70
C ASP A 214 14.22 5.25 17.48
N LEU A 215 12.93 5.54 17.35
CA LEU A 215 12.38 6.34 16.24
C LEU A 215 13.07 7.70 16.08
N GLY A 216 13.54 8.30 17.18
CA GLY A 216 14.23 9.59 17.18
C GLY A 216 15.68 9.54 16.68
N ASP A 217 16.22 8.36 16.43
CA ASP A 217 17.61 8.20 16.01
C ASP A 217 17.77 8.31 14.49
N PHE A 218 16.70 8.16 13.71
CA PHE A 218 16.74 8.21 12.25
C PHE A 218 16.74 9.64 11.70
N ASP A 219 17.42 9.83 10.58
CA ASP A 219 17.59 11.16 9.97
C ASP A 219 16.37 11.51 9.08
N ALA A 220 15.82 10.51 8.38
CA ALA A 220 14.63 10.66 7.56
C ALA A 220 13.71 9.43 7.61
N ALA A 221 12.46 9.57 7.19
CA ALA A 221 11.50 8.48 7.12
C ALA A 221 10.50 8.67 5.98
N PHE A 222 9.94 7.58 5.47
CA PHE A 222 8.90 7.59 4.45
C PHE A 222 7.97 6.37 4.57
N ILE A 223 6.75 6.51 4.05
CA ILE A 223 5.85 5.38 3.84
C ILE A 223 5.87 4.94 2.38
N SER A 224 5.53 3.67 2.15
CA SER A 224 5.32 3.16 0.78
C SER A 224 3.99 2.46 0.58
N GLY A 225 3.38 2.62 -0.58
CA GLY A 225 2.18 1.87 -0.97
C GLY A 225 1.67 2.23 -2.37
N THR A 226 0.65 1.50 -2.84
CA THR A 226 0.09 1.65 -4.20
C THR A 226 -0.34 3.09 -4.52
N SER A 227 -1.01 3.77 -3.59
CA SER A 227 -1.42 5.17 -3.77
C SER A 227 -0.29 6.17 -3.45
N PRO A 228 0.40 6.09 -2.30
CA PRO A 228 1.35 7.13 -1.92
C PRO A 228 2.71 7.04 -2.64
N ASN A 229 3.00 5.97 -3.39
CA ASN A 229 4.35 5.71 -3.93
C ASN A 229 5.39 5.73 -2.79
N VAL A 230 6.42 6.57 -2.89
CA VAL A 230 7.36 6.91 -1.79
C VAL A 230 6.93 8.27 -1.23
N LEU A 231 6.35 8.29 -0.03
CA LEU A 231 5.83 9.52 0.57
C LEU A 231 6.62 9.90 1.83
N PRO A 232 7.34 11.04 1.84
CA PRO A 232 8.09 11.51 3.00
C PRO A 232 7.23 11.67 4.25
N ILE A 233 7.78 11.30 5.40
CA ILE A 233 7.20 11.59 6.70
C ILE A 233 7.94 12.81 7.26
N ARG A 234 7.19 13.88 7.56
CA ARG A 234 7.75 15.07 8.21
C ARG A 234 7.91 14.87 9.70
N PHE A 235 6.92 14.25 10.32
CA PHE A 235 6.96 13.98 11.75
C PHE A 235 6.16 12.74 12.14
N VAL A 236 6.54 12.16 13.27
CA VAL A 236 5.77 11.16 14.00
C VAL A 236 5.32 11.74 15.33
N LYS A 237 4.02 11.67 15.59
CA LYS A 237 3.43 11.97 16.89
C LYS A 237 3.25 10.66 17.66
N ASP A 238 4.05 10.51 18.70
CA ASP A 238 4.11 9.32 19.54
C ASP A 238 3.79 9.70 20.99
N GLU A 239 2.51 9.60 21.38
CA GLU A 239 2.01 10.12 22.66
C GLU A 239 2.41 11.60 22.84
N ASP A 240 3.21 11.94 23.86
CA ASP A 240 3.68 13.29 24.09
C ASP A 240 4.89 13.67 23.23
N ARG A 241 5.56 12.71 22.59
CA ARG A 241 6.75 12.92 21.75
C ARG A 241 6.35 13.40 20.35
N MET A 242 7.06 14.39 19.85
CA MET A 242 7.06 14.77 18.44
C MET A 242 8.46 14.50 17.89
N ILE A 243 8.55 13.63 16.89
CA ILE A 243 9.81 13.25 16.26
C ILE A 243 9.77 13.81 14.85
N GLU A 244 10.71 14.68 14.50
CA GLU A 244 10.80 15.30 13.18
C GLU A 244 11.88 14.62 12.35
N TYR A 245 11.68 14.59 11.03
CA TYR A 245 12.56 13.96 10.07
C TYR A 245 12.93 14.95 8.96
N ASP A 246 14.13 14.81 8.41
CA ASP A 246 14.55 15.61 7.26
C ASP A 246 13.90 15.10 5.98
N VAL A 247 12.83 15.77 5.55
CA VAL A 247 12.15 15.46 4.28
C VAL A 247 13.02 15.75 3.06
N ASN A 248 14.13 16.49 3.21
CA ASN A 248 15.08 16.80 2.16
C ASN A 248 16.36 15.94 2.20
N ASP A 249 16.39 14.90 3.04
CA ASP A 249 17.51 13.96 3.08
C ASP A 249 17.87 13.44 1.68
N GLY A 250 19.17 13.39 1.40
CA GLY A 250 19.68 13.05 0.07
C GLY A 250 19.35 11.62 -0.35
N THR A 251 19.36 10.67 0.59
CA THR A 251 18.99 9.27 0.31
C THR A 251 17.49 9.17 0.07
N LEU A 252 16.65 9.83 0.86
CA LEU A 252 15.20 9.88 0.65
C LEU A 252 14.85 10.39 -0.75
N ARG A 253 15.36 11.58 -1.10
CA ARG A 253 15.09 12.18 -2.41
C ARG A 253 15.61 11.34 -3.56
N ARG A 254 16.74 10.65 -3.36
CA ARG A 254 17.27 9.69 -4.34
C ARG A 254 16.35 8.49 -4.52
N VAL A 255 15.85 7.88 -3.44
CA VAL A 255 14.92 6.73 -3.51
C VAL A 255 13.63 7.12 -4.21
N MET A 256 13.08 8.31 -3.93
CA MET A 256 11.91 8.84 -4.64
C MET A 256 12.16 8.90 -6.16
N ALA A 257 13.24 9.55 -6.59
CA ALA A 257 13.57 9.70 -8.01
C ALA A 257 13.81 8.36 -8.71
N LEU A 258 14.45 7.40 -8.03
CA LEU A 258 14.67 6.04 -8.56
C LEU A 258 13.35 5.29 -8.75
N TYR A 259 12.45 5.38 -7.77
CA TYR A 259 11.14 4.74 -7.86
C TYR A 259 10.23 5.38 -8.92
N ASP A 260 10.27 6.71 -9.07
CA ASP A 260 9.53 7.40 -10.14
C ASP A 260 10.05 6.99 -11.53
N SER A 261 11.37 6.85 -11.68
CA SER A 261 11.98 6.35 -12.93
C SER A 261 11.58 4.91 -13.24
N GLU A 262 11.48 4.06 -12.21
CA GLU A 262 11.00 2.68 -12.32
C GLU A 262 9.54 2.61 -12.80
N ILE A 263 8.66 3.48 -12.26
CA ILE A 263 7.28 3.60 -12.74
C ILE A 263 7.26 4.05 -14.20
N ALA A 264 8.02 5.08 -14.57
CA ALA A 264 8.09 5.56 -15.95
C ALA A 264 8.55 4.46 -16.91
N GLY A 265 9.61 3.74 -16.54
CA GLY A 265 10.12 2.58 -17.28
C GLY A 265 9.07 1.48 -17.48
N TYR A 266 8.29 1.15 -16.43
CA TYR A 266 7.22 0.15 -16.53
C TYR A 266 6.08 0.61 -17.46
N LEU A 267 5.76 1.91 -17.45
CA LEU A 267 4.73 2.47 -18.33
C LEU A 267 5.20 2.68 -19.77
N GLY A 268 6.52 2.67 -20.00
CA GLY A 268 7.16 2.92 -21.29
C GLY A 268 7.21 4.39 -21.68
N CYS A 269 7.32 5.30 -20.71
CA CYS A 269 7.43 6.75 -20.90
C CYS A 269 8.77 7.33 -20.44
#